data_AF-A0A950M2E9-F1
#
_entry.id   AF-A0A950M2E9-F1
#
_cell.length_a   1.000
_cell.length_b   1.000
_cell.length_c   1.000
_cell.angle_alpha   90.00
_cell.angle_beta   90.00
_cell.angle_gamma   90.00
#
_symmetry.space_group_name_H-M   'P 1'
#
loop_
_entity.id
_entity.type
_entity.pdbx_description
1 polymer ?
#
loop_
_entity_poly.entity_id
_entity_poly.type
_entity_poly.pdbx_seq_one_letter_code
_entity_poly.pdbx_strand_id
1 'polypeptide(L)'
;MSSASSYSNLVQDLYIAYFGRPADYYGLANFEAALAAAGAPTDAAGLAAAYSTNAAVKSLVDAFGTSAESATLYGSGSTESFVNAIFENLFNRPAAVAGLTFWVNAINSGQVSKGDAALAILAGAESNTTTQGVADWTLIGNKVAVATNFTTDLGNSSTQIVAYHGATAAQDARLLLAGVTTATVPATYDVQTTINNIVAGNTQNTFNLTTGVDTFVGGPGNNVFNAILDNATGLSAGGQAATLQSF
;
A
#
# COMPACT_ATOMS: atom_id res chain seq x y z
N MET A 1 1.20 -20.95 -21.71
CA MET A 1 0.60 -19.88 -20.90
C MET A 1 1.78 -19.10 -20.34
N SER A 2 1.98 -17.85 -20.77
CA SER A 2 3.19 -17.07 -20.50
C SER A 2 3.35 -16.82 -19.01
N SER A 3 4.53 -17.07 -18.47
CA SER A 3 4.88 -16.91 -17.05
C SER A 3 4.55 -15.53 -16.46
N ALA A 4 4.36 -14.49 -17.29
CA ALA A 4 3.96 -13.14 -16.88
C ALA A 4 2.63 -13.11 -16.08
N SER A 5 1.60 -13.86 -16.49
CA SER A 5 0.30 -13.83 -15.78
C SER A 5 0.35 -14.44 -14.38
N SER A 6 1.35 -15.28 -14.09
CA SER A 6 1.49 -15.94 -12.78
C SER A 6 2.13 -15.03 -11.72
N TYR A 7 2.80 -13.95 -12.13
CA TYR A 7 3.46 -13.03 -11.20
C TYR A 7 2.61 -11.82 -10.84
N SER A 8 1.49 -11.57 -11.53
CA SER A 8 0.74 -10.32 -11.39
C SER A 8 0.35 -10.01 -9.95
N ASN A 9 -0.20 -10.98 -9.23
CA ASN A 9 -0.53 -10.82 -7.82
C ASN A 9 0.72 -10.56 -6.96
N LEU A 10 1.82 -11.30 -7.19
CA LEU A 10 3.07 -11.10 -6.43
C LEU A 10 3.67 -9.71 -6.68
N VAL A 11 3.60 -9.18 -7.90
CA VAL A 11 4.06 -7.81 -8.17
C VAL A 11 3.18 -6.80 -7.45
N GLN A 12 1.86 -6.97 -7.51
CA GLN A 12 0.93 -6.10 -6.77
C GLN A 12 1.20 -6.17 -5.27
N ASP A 13 1.41 -7.37 -4.72
CA ASP A 13 1.79 -7.57 -3.31
C ASP A 13 3.03 -6.74 -2.93
N LEU A 14 4.08 -6.75 -3.76
CA LEU A 14 5.31 -5.98 -3.50
C LEU A 14 5.09 -4.47 -3.57
N TYR A 15 4.33 -3.99 -4.56
CA TYR A 15 3.99 -2.57 -4.68
C TYR A 15 3.10 -2.09 -3.53
N ILE A 16 2.13 -2.91 -3.13
CA ILE A 16 1.27 -2.63 -1.98
C ILE A 16 2.12 -2.62 -0.71
N ALA A 17 2.91 -3.67 -0.45
CA ALA A 17 3.74 -3.76 0.75
C ALA A 17 4.64 -2.54 0.89
N TYR A 18 5.41 -2.23 -0.15
CA TYR A 18 6.47 -1.23 -0.06
C TYR A 18 5.98 0.21 -0.28
N PHE A 19 5.10 0.44 -1.25
CA PHE A 19 4.65 1.79 -1.65
C PHE A 19 3.19 2.10 -1.28
N GLY A 20 2.43 1.10 -0.82
CA GLY A 20 1.02 1.26 -0.42
C GLY A 20 0.07 1.48 -1.59
N ARG A 21 0.51 1.29 -2.84
CA ARG A 21 -0.25 1.62 -4.05
C ARG A 21 -0.25 0.46 -5.07
N PRO A 22 -1.20 0.43 -6.01
CA PRO A 22 -1.14 -0.45 -7.17
C PRO A 22 0.07 -0.16 -8.06
N ALA A 23 0.64 -1.18 -8.69
CA ALA A 23 1.65 -1.02 -9.72
C ALA A 23 1.10 -0.21 -10.91
N ASP A 24 1.94 0.62 -11.54
CA ASP A 24 1.56 1.24 -12.81
C ASP A 24 1.59 0.21 -13.95
N TYR A 25 0.93 0.53 -15.06
CA TYR A 25 0.69 -0.43 -16.15
C TYR A 25 1.98 -1.04 -16.71
N TYR A 26 2.98 -0.20 -17.00
CA TYR A 26 4.26 -0.68 -17.52
C TYR A 26 5.18 -1.22 -16.42
N GLY A 27 5.14 -0.65 -15.22
CA GLY A 27 5.87 -1.12 -14.05
C GLY A 27 5.49 -2.55 -13.68
N LEU A 28 4.20 -2.89 -13.72
CA LEU A 28 3.69 -4.24 -13.52
C LEU A 28 4.29 -5.20 -14.56
N ALA A 29 4.07 -4.93 -15.85
CA ALA A 29 4.53 -5.80 -16.93
C ALA A 29 6.06 -6.00 -16.94
N ASN A 30 6.82 -4.93 -16.69
CA ASN A 30 8.28 -4.99 -16.63
C ASN A 30 8.78 -5.81 -15.43
N PHE A 31 8.14 -5.68 -14.27
CA PHE A 31 8.55 -6.40 -13.07
C PHE A 31 8.16 -7.88 -13.14
N GLU A 32 6.98 -8.21 -13.69
CA GLU A 32 6.59 -9.60 -14.01
C GLU A 32 7.61 -10.27 -14.94
N ALA A 33 8.04 -9.57 -16.00
CA ALA A 33 9.06 -10.07 -16.92
C ALA A 33 10.42 -10.27 -16.22
N ALA A 34 10.80 -9.36 -15.31
CA ALA A 34 12.04 -9.46 -14.56
C ALA A 34 12.04 -10.64 -13.56
N LEU A 35 10.93 -10.87 -12.84
CA LEU A 35 10.77 -12.03 -11.97
C LEU A 35 10.81 -13.33 -12.76
N ALA A 36 10.13 -13.37 -13.91
CA ALA A 36 10.15 -14.53 -14.79
C ALA A 36 11.57 -14.83 -15.30
N ALA A 37 12.32 -13.80 -15.72
CA ALA A 37 13.71 -13.94 -16.17
C ALA A 37 14.66 -14.37 -15.05
N ALA A 38 14.38 -13.98 -13.81
CA ALA A 38 15.13 -14.40 -12.63
C ALA A 38 14.81 -15.84 -12.17
N GLY A 39 13.80 -16.49 -12.76
CA GLY A 39 13.30 -17.79 -12.28
C GLY A 39 12.76 -17.71 -10.86
N ALA A 40 12.14 -16.58 -10.49
CA ALA A 40 11.63 -16.34 -9.16
C ALA A 40 10.44 -17.27 -8.82
N PRO A 41 10.15 -17.52 -7.53
CA PRO A 41 8.88 -18.10 -7.11
C PRO A 41 7.71 -17.14 -7.35
N THR A 42 6.50 -17.67 -7.46
CA THR A 42 5.28 -16.89 -7.78
C THR A 42 4.47 -16.48 -6.56
N ASP A 43 4.95 -16.76 -5.35
CA ASP A 43 4.35 -16.42 -4.06
C ASP A 43 5.34 -15.68 -3.16
N ALA A 44 4.85 -14.96 -2.15
CA ALA A 44 5.68 -14.07 -1.34
C ALA A 44 6.62 -14.86 -0.41
N ALA A 45 6.15 -15.97 0.17
CA ALA A 45 6.96 -16.88 0.98
C ALA A 45 8.15 -17.47 0.20
N GLY A 46 7.91 -17.92 -1.03
CA GLY A 46 8.93 -18.42 -1.94
C GLY A 46 9.89 -17.31 -2.36
N LEU A 47 9.39 -16.13 -2.70
CA LEU A 47 10.24 -14.99 -3.05
C LEU A 47 11.14 -14.58 -1.88
N ALA A 48 10.61 -14.58 -0.65
CA ALA A 48 11.38 -14.32 0.57
C ALA A 48 12.49 -15.38 0.80
N ALA A 49 12.20 -16.66 0.56
CA ALA A 49 13.22 -17.71 0.60
C ALA A 49 14.30 -17.51 -0.49
N ALA A 50 13.86 -17.14 -1.70
CA ALA A 50 14.74 -16.88 -2.84
C ALA A 50 15.60 -15.62 -2.67
N TYR A 51 15.17 -14.63 -1.88
CA TYR A 51 15.92 -13.39 -1.65
C TYR A 51 17.36 -13.65 -1.15
N SER A 52 17.55 -14.66 -0.29
CA SER A 52 18.87 -15.00 0.25
C SER A 52 19.74 -15.87 -0.67
N THR A 53 19.14 -16.49 -1.69
CA THR A 53 19.80 -17.53 -2.52
C THR A 53 19.87 -17.20 -4.01
N ASN A 54 19.07 -16.23 -4.48
CA ASN A 54 19.02 -15.79 -5.87
C ASN A 54 19.35 -14.30 -5.96
N ALA A 55 20.54 -13.97 -6.48
CA ALA A 55 21.02 -12.59 -6.57
C ALA A 55 20.14 -11.69 -7.46
N ALA A 56 19.48 -12.25 -8.48
CA ALA A 56 18.56 -11.48 -9.32
C ALA A 56 17.29 -11.12 -8.55
N VAL A 57 16.71 -12.06 -7.80
CA VAL A 57 15.59 -11.78 -6.89
C VAL A 57 15.98 -10.75 -5.85
N LYS A 58 17.15 -10.91 -5.21
CA LYS A 58 17.67 -9.95 -4.23
C LYS A 58 17.74 -8.53 -4.81
N SER A 59 18.32 -8.39 -6.00
CA SER A 59 18.44 -7.12 -6.71
C SER A 59 17.08 -6.49 -7.02
N LEU A 60 16.11 -7.29 -7.46
CA LEU A 60 14.75 -6.81 -7.76
C LEU A 60 14.01 -6.32 -6.52
N VAL A 61 14.15 -7.02 -5.38
CA VAL A 61 13.54 -6.61 -4.10
C VAL A 61 14.24 -5.36 -3.55
N ASP A 62 15.57 -5.30 -3.58
CA ASP A 62 16.35 -4.14 -3.12
C ASP A 62 16.12 -2.89 -3.99
N ALA A 63 15.74 -3.06 -5.25
CA ALA A 63 15.44 -1.95 -6.16
C ALA A 63 14.27 -1.09 -5.66
N PHE A 64 13.31 -1.64 -4.92
CA PHE A 64 12.28 -0.86 -4.25
C PHE A 64 12.92 0.13 -3.26
N GLY A 65 13.81 -0.37 -2.41
CA GLY A 65 14.53 0.41 -1.40
C GLY A 65 15.36 1.56 -1.95
N THR A 66 15.98 1.35 -3.10
CA THR A 66 16.89 2.30 -3.76
C THR A 66 16.23 3.16 -4.83
N SER A 67 14.92 2.99 -5.07
CA SER A 67 14.16 3.76 -6.04
C SER A 67 13.99 5.23 -5.66
N ALA A 68 13.81 6.09 -6.67
CA ALA A 68 13.48 7.50 -6.47
C ALA A 68 12.14 7.71 -5.71
N GLU A 69 11.18 6.79 -5.91
CA GLU A 69 9.92 6.82 -5.17
C GLU A 69 10.14 6.51 -3.69
N SER A 70 10.95 5.51 -3.34
CA SER A 70 11.34 5.22 -1.95
C SER A 70 12.06 6.40 -1.31
N ALA A 71 12.97 7.05 -2.03
CA ALA A 71 13.65 8.26 -1.54
C ALA A 71 12.65 9.41 -1.30
N THR A 72 11.66 9.57 -2.17
CA THR A 72 10.61 10.59 -2.00
C THR A 72 9.69 10.28 -0.83
N LEU A 73 9.32 9.01 -0.66
CA LEU A 73 8.34 8.56 0.33
C LEU A 73 8.95 8.43 1.73
N TYR A 74 10.21 7.99 1.82
CA TYR A 74 10.85 7.60 3.08
C TYR A 74 12.21 8.27 3.34
N GLY A 75 12.75 9.05 2.40
CA GLY A 75 14.15 9.53 2.46
C GLY A 75 14.46 10.49 3.60
N SER A 76 13.49 11.27 4.08
CA SER A 76 13.60 12.12 5.27
C SER A 76 13.03 11.47 6.54
N GLY A 77 12.44 10.28 6.42
CA GLY A 77 11.76 9.59 7.50
C GLY A 77 12.69 8.70 8.33
N SER A 78 12.25 8.40 9.56
CA SER A 78 12.91 7.41 10.42
C SER A 78 12.65 5.98 9.93
N THR A 79 13.48 5.04 10.37
CA THR A 79 13.24 3.60 10.12
C THR A 79 11.93 3.15 10.78
N GLU A 80 11.58 3.73 11.92
CA GLU A 80 10.32 3.52 12.64
C GLU A 80 9.12 3.95 11.78
N SER A 81 9.20 5.14 11.16
CA SER A 81 8.17 5.65 10.25
C SER A 81 8.02 4.76 9.02
N PHE A 82 9.14 4.28 8.47
CA PHE A 82 9.13 3.31 7.37
C PHE A 82 8.43 2.01 7.75
N VAL A 83 8.82 1.37 8.87
CA VAL A 83 8.21 0.10 9.30
C VAL A 83 6.71 0.29 9.58
N ASN A 84 6.31 1.38 10.24
CA ASN A 84 4.89 1.67 10.44
C ASN A 84 4.15 1.85 9.12
N ALA A 85 4.73 2.51 8.12
CA ALA A 85 4.12 2.64 6.80
C ALA A 85 3.89 1.28 6.14
N ILE A 86 4.84 0.34 6.22
CA ILE A 86 4.65 -1.03 5.71
C ILE A 86 3.47 -1.73 6.40
N PHE A 87 3.37 -1.60 7.72
CA PHE A 87 2.26 -2.18 8.50
C PHE A 87 0.91 -1.55 8.14
N GLU A 88 0.85 -0.22 7.95
CA GLU A 88 -0.37 0.45 7.49
C GLU A 88 -0.75 0.00 6.06
N ASN A 89 0.23 -0.03 5.15
CA ASN A 89 0.05 -0.44 3.76
C ASN A 89 -0.52 -1.86 3.64
N LEU A 90 -0.06 -2.80 4.47
CA LEU A 90 -0.52 -4.19 4.44
C LEU A 90 -1.79 -4.38 5.28
N PHE A 91 -1.80 -3.88 6.52
CA PHE A 91 -2.73 -4.31 7.56
C PHE A 91 -3.71 -3.23 8.05
N ASN A 92 -3.63 -1.99 7.56
CA ASN A 92 -4.41 -0.84 8.04
C ASN A 92 -4.30 -0.64 9.57
N ARG A 93 -3.13 -0.96 10.12
CA ARG A 93 -2.84 -0.77 11.55
C ARG A 93 -1.34 -0.58 11.73
N PRO A 94 -0.92 0.14 12.78
CA PRO A 94 0.50 0.33 13.05
C PRO A 94 1.15 -0.97 13.53
N ALA A 95 2.47 -1.02 13.45
CA ALA A 95 3.24 -2.12 14.01
C ALA A 95 3.09 -2.15 15.53
N ALA A 96 2.89 -3.35 16.10
CA ALA A 96 2.98 -3.52 17.55
C ALA A 96 4.42 -3.22 18.00
N VAL A 97 4.59 -2.63 19.19
CA VAL A 97 5.89 -2.14 19.70
C VAL A 97 7.01 -3.17 19.55
N ALA A 98 6.77 -4.43 19.95
CA ALA A 98 7.77 -5.49 19.85
C ALA A 98 8.19 -5.78 18.40
N GLY A 99 7.23 -5.81 17.46
CA GLY A 99 7.50 -6.00 16.04
C GLY A 99 8.22 -4.79 15.44
N LEU A 100 7.79 -3.57 15.78
CA LEU A 100 8.44 -2.33 15.36
C LEU A 100 9.92 -2.32 15.77
N THR A 101 10.20 -2.59 17.05
CA THR A 101 11.57 -2.64 17.58
C THR A 101 12.42 -3.69 16.86
N PHE A 102 11.87 -4.88 16.59
CA PHE A 102 12.59 -5.93 15.87
C PHE A 102 13.02 -5.45 14.47
N TRP A 103 12.07 -4.97 13.66
CA TRP A 103 12.35 -4.54 12.29
C TRP A 103 13.28 -3.33 12.22
N VAL A 104 13.09 -2.36 13.12
CA VAL A 104 13.95 -1.17 13.20
C VAL A 104 15.39 -1.57 13.49
N ASN A 105 15.62 -2.45 14.46
CA ASN A 105 16.97 -2.91 14.78
C ASN A 105 17.61 -3.71 13.63
N ALA A 106 16.83 -4.58 12.98
CA ALA A 106 17.31 -5.37 11.83
C ALA A 106 17.71 -4.48 10.65
N ILE A 107 16.93 -3.44 10.36
CA ILE A 107 17.21 -2.49 9.27
C ILE A 107 18.38 -1.57 9.63
N ASN A 108 18.38 -0.97 10.82
CA ASN A 108 19.43 -0.03 11.23
C ASN A 108 20.81 -0.69 11.37
N SER A 109 20.85 -1.98 11.70
CA SER A 109 22.10 -2.76 11.74
C SER A 109 22.56 -3.24 10.37
N GLY A 110 21.77 -3.04 9.31
CA GLY A 110 22.06 -3.50 7.95
C GLY A 110 21.88 -5.01 7.74
N GLN A 111 21.32 -5.73 8.72
CA GLN A 111 21.03 -7.16 8.59
C GLN A 111 19.91 -7.44 7.57
N VAL A 112 18.95 -6.52 7.49
CA VAL A 112 17.79 -6.60 6.60
C VAL A 112 17.68 -5.30 5.81
N SER A 113 17.51 -5.38 4.49
CA SER A 113 17.26 -4.18 3.68
C SER A 113 15.81 -3.72 3.87
N LYS A 114 15.49 -2.46 3.53
CA LYS A 114 14.09 -2.00 3.57
C LYS A 114 13.18 -2.86 2.67
N GLY A 115 13.66 -3.23 1.47
CA GLY A 115 12.91 -4.07 0.53
C GLY A 115 12.63 -5.46 1.10
N ASP A 116 13.67 -6.07 1.70
CA ASP A 116 13.56 -7.37 2.35
C ASP A 116 12.63 -7.33 3.57
N ALA A 117 12.68 -6.27 4.39
CA ALA A 117 11.75 -6.12 5.50
C ALA A 117 10.29 -6.10 5.03
N ALA A 118 9.98 -5.36 3.96
CA ALA A 118 8.62 -5.31 3.42
C ALA A 118 8.16 -6.68 2.89
N LEU A 119 9.02 -7.39 2.16
CA LEU A 119 8.75 -8.74 1.66
C LEU A 119 8.58 -9.74 2.80
N ALA A 120 9.43 -9.71 3.81
CA ALA A 120 9.38 -10.63 4.94
C ALA A 120 8.13 -10.40 5.81
N ILE A 121 7.68 -9.15 5.99
CA ILE A 121 6.43 -8.85 6.70
C ILE A 121 5.22 -9.39 5.93
N LEU A 122 5.19 -9.20 4.60
CA LEU A 122 4.16 -9.74 3.71
C LEU A 122 4.12 -11.28 3.76
N ALA A 123 5.26 -11.95 3.55
CA ALA A 123 5.37 -13.41 3.61
C ALA A 123 5.01 -13.98 5.00
N GLY A 124 5.30 -13.21 6.04
CA GLY A 124 4.89 -13.52 7.41
C GLY A 124 3.37 -13.55 7.57
N ALA A 125 2.62 -12.68 6.89
CA ALA A 125 1.16 -12.70 6.92
C ALA A 125 0.59 -13.88 6.12
N GLU A 126 1.15 -14.17 4.93
CA GLU A 126 0.73 -15.29 4.06
C GLU A 126 0.73 -16.64 4.79
N SER A 127 1.74 -16.88 5.64
CA SER A 127 1.92 -18.15 6.36
C SER A 127 1.29 -18.17 7.76
N ASN A 128 0.70 -17.07 8.24
CA ASN A 128 0.22 -16.95 9.61
C ASN A 128 -1.21 -17.47 9.78
N THR A 129 -1.35 -18.53 10.59
CA THR A 129 -2.62 -19.23 10.84
C THR A 129 -3.37 -18.74 12.10
N THR A 130 -2.84 -17.74 12.81
CA THR A 130 -3.58 -17.09 13.91
C THR A 130 -4.80 -16.35 13.36
N THR A 131 -5.80 -16.11 14.21
CA THR A 131 -7.01 -15.35 13.81
C THR A 131 -6.67 -13.98 13.21
N GLN A 132 -5.70 -13.26 13.79
CA GLN A 132 -5.24 -11.99 13.25
C GLN A 132 -4.49 -12.18 11.92
N GLY A 133 -3.62 -13.18 11.81
CA GLY A 133 -2.87 -13.46 10.58
C GLY A 133 -3.79 -13.79 9.40
N VAL A 134 -4.83 -14.58 9.63
CA VAL A 134 -5.84 -14.90 8.61
C VAL A 134 -6.61 -13.64 8.19
N ALA A 135 -6.95 -12.76 9.12
CA ALA A 135 -7.59 -11.48 8.81
C ALA A 135 -6.67 -10.55 8.02
N ASP A 136 -5.39 -10.47 8.40
CA ASP A 136 -4.36 -9.69 7.72
C ASP A 136 -4.16 -10.19 6.28
N TRP A 137 -4.04 -11.51 6.08
CA TRP A 137 -3.91 -12.09 4.74
C TRP A 137 -5.17 -11.89 3.88
N THR A 138 -6.36 -11.96 4.49
CA THR A 138 -7.62 -11.64 3.80
C THR A 138 -7.64 -10.18 3.34
N LEU A 139 -7.18 -9.25 4.18
CA LEU A 139 -7.07 -7.83 3.83
C LEU A 139 -6.08 -7.60 2.68
N ILE A 140 -4.90 -8.23 2.73
CA ILE A 140 -3.91 -8.17 1.63
C ILE A 140 -4.54 -8.69 0.33
N GLY A 141 -5.20 -9.84 0.36
CA GLY A 141 -5.88 -10.40 -0.82
C GLY A 141 -6.92 -9.44 -1.43
N ASN A 142 -7.71 -8.76 -0.58
CA ASN A 142 -8.64 -7.73 -1.06
C ASN A 142 -7.91 -6.52 -1.69
N LYS A 143 -6.81 -6.06 -1.08
CA LYS A 143 -6.00 -4.95 -1.61
C LYS A 143 -5.37 -5.32 -2.95
N VAL A 144 -4.84 -6.54 -3.09
CA VAL A 144 -4.29 -7.07 -4.35
C VAL A 144 -5.37 -7.11 -5.41
N ALA A 145 -6.56 -7.63 -5.11
CA ALA A 145 -7.65 -7.67 -6.09
C ALA A 145 -8.08 -6.25 -6.54
N VAL A 146 -8.18 -5.30 -5.62
CA VAL A 146 -8.47 -3.89 -5.95
C VAL A 146 -7.34 -3.26 -6.78
N ALA A 147 -6.08 -3.52 -6.43
CA ALA A 147 -4.92 -3.03 -7.17
C ALA A 147 -4.86 -3.61 -8.59
N THR A 148 -5.14 -4.90 -8.75
CA THR A 148 -5.24 -5.56 -10.05
C THR A 148 -6.35 -4.96 -10.90
N ASN A 149 -7.53 -4.71 -10.33
CA ASN A 149 -8.63 -4.02 -11.03
C ASN A 149 -8.20 -2.60 -11.46
N PHE A 150 -7.58 -1.83 -10.56
CA PHE A 150 -7.08 -0.49 -10.86
C PHE A 150 -6.08 -0.48 -12.02
N THR A 151 -5.05 -1.34 -11.99
CA THR A 151 -4.03 -1.40 -13.05
C THR A 151 -4.61 -1.93 -14.37
N THR A 152 -5.58 -2.84 -14.31
CA THR A 152 -6.31 -3.31 -15.50
C THR A 152 -7.11 -2.18 -16.14
N ASP A 153 -7.84 -1.41 -15.34
CA ASP A 153 -8.67 -0.31 -15.82
C ASP A 153 -7.81 0.82 -16.43
N LEU A 154 -6.67 1.16 -15.81
CA LEU A 154 -5.69 2.06 -16.41
C LEU A 154 -5.28 1.62 -17.83
N GLY A 155 -5.09 0.32 -18.01
CA GLY A 155 -4.67 -0.28 -19.29
C GLY A 155 -5.63 -0.05 -20.46
N ASN A 156 -6.88 0.36 -20.19
CA ASN A 156 -7.88 0.61 -21.21
C ASN A 156 -7.72 1.96 -21.93
N SER A 157 -6.85 2.85 -21.43
CA SER A 157 -6.65 4.18 -22.02
C SER A 157 -5.21 4.69 -21.88
N SER A 158 -4.61 5.11 -22.98
CA SER A 158 -3.28 5.74 -22.96
C SER A 158 -3.24 7.02 -22.13
N THR A 159 -4.33 7.78 -22.08
CA THR A 159 -4.45 8.97 -21.22
C THR A 159 -4.40 8.59 -19.74
N GLN A 160 -5.07 7.50 -19.34
CA GLN A 160 -5.05 7.02 -17.95
C GLN A 160 -3.68 6.47 -17.58
N ILE A 161 -3.06 5.67 -18.45
CA ILE A 161 -1.67 5.18 -18.27
C ILE A 161 -0.72 6.35 -18.05
N VAL A 162 -0.78 7.38 -18.91
CA VAL A 162 0.09 8.55 -18.81
C VAL A 162 -0.22 9.36 -17.55
N ALA A 163 -1.47 9.45 -17.10
CA ALA A 163 -1.82 10.23 -15.92
C ALA A 163 -1.33 9.62 -14.60
N TYR A 164 -1.23 8.29 -14.50
CA TYR A 164 -0.74 7.61 -13.29
C TYR A 164 0.79 7.64 -13.17
N HIS A 165 1.34 8.82 -12.86
CA HIS A 165 2.76 9.01 -12.63
C HIS A 165 3.04 10.03 -11.51
N GLY A 166 4.21 9.90 -10.88
CA GLY A 166 4.66 10.84 -9.85
C GLY A 166 3.99 10.68 -8.50
N ALA A 167 4.48 11.44 -7.52
CA ALA A 167 4.11 11.29 -6.11
C ALA A 167 2.63 11.60 -5.83
N THR A 168 2.03 12.54 -6.57
CA THR A 168 0.63 12.94 -6.41
C THR A 168 -0.33 11.82 -6.80
N ALA A 169 -0.20 11.29 -8.02
CA ALA A 169 -1.08 10.21 -8.47
C ALA A 169 -0.87 8.93 -7.64
N ALA A 170 0.37 8.66 -7.23
CA ALA A 170 0.71 7.60 -6.28
C ALA A 170 0.00 7.78 -4.92
N GLN A 171 -0.17 9.02 -4.44
CA GLN A 171 -0.88 9.32 -3.20
C GLN A 171 -2.38 9.02 -3.31
N ASP A 172 -3.01 9.40 -4.42
CA ASP A 172 -4.43 9.11 -4.65
C ASP A 172 -4.69 7.59 -4.67
N ALA A 173 -3.78 6.84 -5.28
CA ALA A 173 -3.86 5.38 -5.32
C ALA A 173 -3.55 4.72 -3.98
N ARG A 174 -2.69 5.32 -3.14
CA ARG A 174 -2.51 4.91 -1.73
C ARG A 174 -3.81 5.08 -0.94
N LEU A 175 -4.50 6.21 -1.11
CA LEU A 175 -5.78 6.48 -0.43
C LEU A 175 -6.88 5.49 -0.84
N LEU A 176 -6.93 5.12 -2.12
CA LEU A 176 -7.83 4.08 -2.61
C LEU A 176 -7.62 2.75 -1.85
N LEU A 177 -6.38 2.32 -1.67
CA LEU A 177 -6.06 1.06 -0.98
C LEU A 177 -6.19 1.15 0.54
N ALA A 178 -5.96 2.31 1.14
CA ALA A 178 -6.22 2.54 2.57
C ALA A 178 -7.70 2.35 2.93
N GLY A 179 -8.63 2.62 1.99
CA GLY A 179 -10.07 2.37 2.16
C GLY A 179 -10.50 0.90 2.07
N VAL A 180 -9.61 0.00 1.65
CA VAL A 180 -9.92 -1.43 1.53
C VAL A 180 -9.89 -2.08 2.91
N THR A 181 -10.87 -2.94 3.19
CA THR A 181 -11.00 -3.68 4.46
C THR A 181 -11.19 -5.17 4.20
N THR A 182 -11.23 -5.98 5.26
CA THR A 182 -11.58 -7.41 5.15
C THR A 182 -13.01 -7.66 4.65
N ALA A 183 -13.90 -6.67 4.76
CA ALA A 183 -15.28 -6.74 4.27
C ALA A 183 -15.45 -6.20 2.84
N THR A 184 -14.39 -5.65 2.23
CA THR A 184 -14.44 -5.15 0.85
C THR A 184 -14.79 -6.29 -0.11
N VAL A 185 -15.68 -6.00 -1.06
CA VAL A 185 -15.98 -6.88 -2.20
C VAL A 185 -15.26 -6.29 -3.43
N PRO A 186 -14.09 -6.83 -3.83
CA PRO A 186 -13.25 -6.18 -4.85
C PRO A 186 -13.93 -6.02 -6.21
N ALA A 187 -14.82 -6.94 -6.58
CA ALA A 187 -15.53 -6.90 -7.86
C ALA A 187 -16.46 -5.68 -8.05
N THR A 188 -16.88 -5.05 -6.96
CA THR A 188 -17.78 -3.87 -6.98
C THR A 188 -17.12 -2.63 -6.36
N TYR A 189 -15.84 -2.72 -6.00
CA TYR A 189 -15.11 -1.60 -5.41
C TYR A 189 -14.72 -0.60 -6.51
N ASP A 190 -15.12 0.66 -6.35
CA ASP A 190 -14.96 1.69 -7.38
C ASP A 190 -13.51 2.20 -7.47
N VAL A 191 -12.77 1.69 -8.45
CA VAL A 191 -11.42 2.16 -8.80
C VAL A 191 -11.45 3.30 -9.82
N GLN A 192 -12.52 3.42 -10.60
CA GLN A 192 -12.62 4.34 -11.73
C GLN A 192 -12.74 5.80 -11.27
N THR A 193 -13.39 6.06 -10.13
CA THR A 193 -13.41 7.39 -9.53
C THR A 193 -11.99 7.89 -9.22
N THR A 194 -11.13 7.05 -8.64
CA THR A 194 -9.73 7.42 -8.37
C THR A 194 -8.96 7.66 -9.66
N ILE A 195 -9.13 6.79 -10.67
CA ILE A 195 -8.49 6.97 -11.98
C ILE A 195 -8.92 8.29 -12.64
N ASN A 196 -10.21 8.62 -12.59
CA ASN A 196 -10.74 9.87 -13.15
C ASN A 196 -10.17 11.10 -12.43
N ASN A 197 -10.02 11.03 -11.11
CA ASN A 197 -9.39 12.10 -10.32
C ASN A 197 -7.92 12.30 -10.70
N ILE A 198 -7.17 11.21 -10.85
CA ILE A 198 -5.77 11.24 -11.30
C ILE A 198 -5.67 11.90 -12.68
N VAL A 199 -6.52 11.49 -13.64
CA VAL A 199 -6.56 12.09 -15.00
C VAL A 199 -6.91 13.57 -14.97
N ALA A 200 -7.84 13.98 -14.11
CA ALA A 200 -8.24 15.36 -13.94
C ALA A 200 -7.19 16.21 -13.20
N GLY A 201 -6.19 15.59 -12.56
CA GLY A 201 -5.27 16.27 -11.66
C GLY A 201 -5.91 16.72 -10.33
N ASN A 202 -7.03 16.10 -9.95
CA ASN A 202 -7.72 16.38 -8.69
C ASN A 202 -6.97 15.69 -7.55
N THR A 203 -6.37 16.45 -6.64
CA THR A 203 -5.68 15.87 -5.47
C THR A 203 -6.68 15.35 -4.44
N GLN A 204 -6.62 14.06 -4.08
CA GLN A 204 -7.34 13.58 -2.90
C GLN A 204 -6.57 13.91 -1.62
N ASN A 205 -7.15 14.75 -0.76
CA ASN A 205 -6.59 15.08 0.54
C ASN A 205 -7.40 14.38 1.63
N THR A 206 -6.75 13.52 2.42
CA THR A 206 -7.39 12.92 3.59
C THR A 206 -6.91 13.61 4.87
N PHE A 207 -7.87 14.12 5.64
CA PHE A 207 -7.65 14.79 6.91
C PHE A 207 -8.29 13.96 8.03
N ASN A 208 -7.48 13.40 8.94
CA ASN A 208 -8.00 12.71 10.11
C ASN A 208 -8.21 13.74 11.22
N LEU A 209 -9.46 13.83 11.70
CA LEU A 209 -9.83 14.70 12.82
C LEU A 209 -9.40 14.06 14.13
N THR A 210 -8.96 14.89 15.07
CA THR A 210 -8.58 14.52 16.44
C THR A 210 -9.74 14.75 17.40
N THR A 211 -9.53 14.44 18.69
CA THR A 211 -10.48 14.80 19.76
C THR A 211 -10.41 16.30 20.12
N GLY A 212 -9.45 17.04 19.55
CA GLY A 212 -9.32 18.48 19.70
C GLY A 212 -10.09 19.28 18.65
N VAL A 213 -9.94 20.60 18.68
CA VAL A 213 -10.43 21.47 17.61
C VAL A 213 -9.45 21.38 16.44
N ASP A 214 -9.85 20.72 15.37
CA ASP A 214 -9.07 20.68 14.14
C ASP A 214 -9.46 21.83 13.20
N THR A 215 -8.46 22.44 12.58
CA THR A 215 -8.68 23.42 11.51
C THR A 215 -7.91 22.96 10.29
N PHE A 216 -8.59 22.20 9.42
CA PHE A 216 -8.07 21.78 8.14
C PHE A 216 -8.73 22.57 7.03
N VAL A 217 -7.93 23.08 6.09
CA VAL A 217 -8.42 23.70 4.87
C VAL A 217 -8.21 22.68 3.75
N GLY A 218 -9.30 22.26 3.10
CA GLY A 218 -9.22 21.39 1.94
C GLY A 218 -8.38 22.04 0.82
N GLY A 219 -7.56 21.24 0.16
CA GLY A 219 -6.89 21.65 -1.07
C GLY A 219 -7.81 21.53 -2.30
N PRO A 220 -7.30 21.79 -3.52
CA PRO A 220 -8.00 21.39 -4.74
C PRO A 220 -8.29 19.87 -4.75
N GLY A 221 -9.25 19.42 -5.57
CA GLY A 221 -9.66 18.02 -5.67
C GLY A 221 -10.62 17.53 -4.58
N ASN A 222 -10.77 16.21 -4.45
CA ASN A 222 -11.73 15.61 -3.51
C ASN A 222 -11.10 15.55 -2.11
N ASN A 223 -11.71 16.21 -1.13
CA ASN A 223 -11.22 16.21 0.25
C ASN A 223 -12.05 15.23 1.10
N VAL A 224 -11.36 14.35 1.83
CA VAL A 224 -11.97 13.39 2.76
C VAL A 224 -11.59 13.81 4.18
N PHE A 225 -12.58 14.11 5.01
CA PHE A 225 -12.39 14.45 6.42
C PHE A 225 -12.94 13.32 7.29
N ASN A 226 -12.05 12.56 7.93
CA ASN A 226 -12.40 11.38 8.72
C ASN A 226 -12.48 11.75 10.21
N ALA A 227 -13.69 11.72 10.77
CA ALA A 227 -13.90 11.82 12.21
C ALA A 227 -13.82 10.45 12.87
N ILE A 228 -12.94 10.28 13.86
CA ILE A 228 -12.98 9.12 14.76
C ILE A 228 -13.78 9.52 16.01
N LEU A 229 -14.88 8.83 16.26
CA LEU A 229 -15.63 8.97 17.52
C LEU A 229 -14.84 8.31 18.65
N ASP A 230 -14.20 9.11 19.51
CA ASP A 230 -13.65 8.62 20.77
C ASP A 230 -14.79 8.40 21.78
N ASN A 231 -15.17 7.13 21.96
CA ASN A 231 -16.19 6.75 22.93
C ASN A 231 -15.60 6.31 24.28
N ALA A 232 -14.32 6.59 24.55
CA ALA A 232 -13.63 6.16 25.77
C ALA A 232 -14.18 6.78 27.08
N THR A 233 -15.04 7.80 26.99
CA THR A 233 -15.64 8.47 28.15
C THR A 233 -17.13 8.20 28.36
N GLY A 234 -17.77 7.33 27.57
CA GLY A 234 -19.18 6.98 27.77
C GLY A 234 -20.15 8.14 27.62
N LEU A 235 -19.80 9.17 26.86
CA LEU A 235 -20.71 10.26 26.55
C LEU A 235 -21.80 9.76 25.60
N SER A 236 -23.04 9.93 26.05
CA SER A 236 -24.27 9.58 25.34
C SER A 236 -24.25 10.03 23.88
N ALA A 237 -24.76 9.17 23.00
CA ALA A 237 -25.12 9.48 21.62
C ALA A 237 -25.71 10.91 21.52
N GLY A 238 -24.99 11.83 20.87
CA GLY A 238 -25.43 13.22 20.73
C GLY A 238 -24.37 14.32 20.77
N GLY A 239 -23.07 14.01 20.68
CA GLY A 239 -22.05 15.04 20.42
C GLY A 239 -22.31 15.66 19.05
N GLN A 240 -22.64 16.95 19.01
CA GLN A 240 -23.05 17.68 17.83
C GLN A 240 -22.20 17.30 16.62
N ALA A 241 -22.83 16.70 15.61
CA ALA A 241 -22.22 16.60 14.29
C ALA A 241 -21.77 18.01 13.92
N ALA A 242 -20.45 18.20 13.81
CA ALA A 242 -19.91 19.43 13.27
C ALA A 242 -20.62 19.64 11.94
N THR A 243 -21.43 20.69 11.86
CA THR A 243 -22.06 21.10 10.63
C THR A 243 -20.94 21.32 9.64
N LEU A 244 -20.83 20.44 8.64
CA LEU A 244 -20.12 20.74 7.41
C LEU A 244 -20.79 21.99 6.86
N GLN A 245 -20.18 23.15 7.11
CA GLN A 245 -20.55 24.35 6.38
C GLN A 245 -20.13 24.08 4.94
N SER A 246 -21.11 24.05 4.04
CA SER A 246 -20.90 23.90 2.60
C SER A 246 -19.86 24.90 2.12
N PHE A 247 -18.91 24.44 1.31
CA PHE A 247 -18.07 25.31 0.47
C PHE A 247 -18.91 25.97 -0.61
#